data_AF-A0AAU5BE96-F1
#
_entry.id   AF-A0AAU5BE96-F1
#
_cell.length_a   1.000
_cell.length_b   1.000
_cell.length_c   1.000
_cell.angle_alpha   90.00
_cell.angle_beta   90.00
_cell.angle_gamma   90.00
#
_symmetry.space_group_name_H-M   'P 1'
#
loop_
_entity.id
_entity.type
_entity.pdbx_description
1 polymer ?
#
loop_
_entity_poly.entity_id
_entity_poly.type
_entity_poly.pdbx_seq_one_letter_code
_entity_poly.pdbx_strand_id
1 'polypeptide(L)'
;MVPIPLPDMPDEPVSPAHVLVLGGTTEARRLAEALAVEVPSGGRRPPLVTSSLAGRVARPVLPPGEVRVGGFGGTEGLAAWLREHRVDALIDATHPFAGTISFHAARAAASAHVPLLALRRPGWVAGRGDDWHPAGSLEEAAALLPSLGERVFLTTGRTGLSAFAGLDELWFLMRSVDAPQQPYPARMEVLLDRGPFTFEGERELLRLHRVDVLVTKDSGGAATAPKLAAAREAGIPVVVVERPPVPEGVQVVSTPAEALAWLDARLGG
;
A
#
# COMPACT_ATOMS: atom_id res chain seq x y z
N MET A 1 -3.76 48.55 -49.87
CA MET A 1 -2.89 47.41 -49.51
C MET A 1 -3.47 46.81 -48.25
N VAL A 2 -4.24 45.72 -48.39
CA VAL A 2 -4.94 45.07 -47.28
C VAL A 2 -3.94 44.12 -46.60
N PRO A 3 -3.77 44.15 -45.27
CA PRO A 3 -2.88 43.22 -44.60
C PRO A 3 -3.47 41.80 -44.68
N ILE A 4 -2.66 40.88 -45.17
CA ILE A 4 -2.97 39.44 -45.20
C ILE A 4 -2.82 38.94 -43.76
N PRO A 5 -3.86 38.35 -43.13
CA PRO A 5 -3.71 37.74 -41.82
C PRO A 5 -2.75 36.55 -41.91
N LEU A 6 -1.78 36.49 -41.00
CA LEU A 6 -0.91 35.33 -40.83
C LEU A 6 -1.80 34.12 -40.48
N PRO A 7 -1.55 32.94 -41.06
CA PRO A 7 -2.27 31.73 -40.68
C PRO A 7 -2.00 31.41 -39.21
N ASP A 8 -3.05 31.03 -38.47
CA ASP A 8 -2.91 30.46 -37.13
C ASP A 8 -1.89 29.32 -37.20
N MET A 9 -0.78 29.48 -36.49
CA MET A 9 0.14 28.38 -36.23
C MET A 9 -0.64 27.34 -35.41
N PRO A 10 -0.65 26.06 -35.81
CA PRO A 10 -1.30 25.04 -35.01
C PRO A 10 -0.66 25.03 -33.62
N ASP A 11 -1.48 25.05 -32.56
CA ASP A 11 -1.03 24.88 -31.17
C ASP A 11 -0.03 23.71 -31.10
N GLU A 12 1.13 23.96 -30.49
CA GLU A 12 2.09 22.90 -30.20
C GLU A 12 1.35 21.75 -29.48
N PRO A 13 1.55 20.49 -29.86
CA PRO A 13 0.85 19.39 -29.22
C PRO A 13 1.23 19.36 -27.74
N VAL A 14 0.26 19.71 -26.88
CA VAL A 14 0.40 19.67 -25.42
C VAL A 14 0.86 18.27 -25.04
N SER A 15 2.04 18.18 -24.41
CA SER A 15 2.55 16.90 -23.91
C SER A 15 1.55 16.32 -22.90
N PRO A 16 1.29 15.01 -22.93
CA PRO A 16 0.38 14.40 -21.96
C PRO A 16 0.92 14.63 -20.55
N ALA A 17 0.03 14.96 -19.61
CA ALA A 17 0.39 15.13 -18.21
C ALA A 17 1.02 13.84 -17.65
N HIS A 18 2.00 13.97 -16.78
CA HIS A 18 2.71 12.85 -16.17
C HIS A 18 2.31 12.67 -14.71
N VAL A 19 1.73 11.51 -14.40
CA VAL A 19 1.34 11.09 -13.05
C VAL A 19 2.29 10.01 -12.54
N LEU A 20 2.94 10.28 -11.40
CA LEU A 20 3.69 9.27 -10.66
C LEU A 20 2.79 8.65 -9.60
N VAL A 21 2.63 7.32 -9.63
CA VAL A 21 1.90 6.55 -8.60
C VAL A 21 2.91 5.77 -7.77
N LEU A 22 3.09 6.15 -6.51
CA LEU A 22 3.84 5.35 -5.54
C LEU A 22 2.94 4.18 -5.10
N GLY A 23 3.29 2.97 -5.53
CA GLY A 23 2.38 1.83 -5.51
C GLY A 23 2.75 0.71 -4.53
N GLY A 24 2.17 -0.47 -4.79
CA GLY A 24 2.30 -1.66 -3.95
C GLY A 24 1.01 -2.07 -3.24
N THR A 25 -0.11 -1.41 -3.55
CA THR A 25 -1.45 -1.74 -3.06
C THR A 25 -2.40 -2.09 -4.20
N THR A 26 -3.52 -2.72 -3.86
CA THR A 26 -4.61 -2.98 -4.81
C THR A 26 -5.20 -1.67 -5.34
N GLU A 27 -5.31 -0.64 -4.50
CA GLU A 27 -5.82 0.67 -4.89
C GLU A 27 -4.91 1.37 -5.90
N ALA A 28 -3.58 1.33 -5.68
CA ALA A 28 -2.60 1.85 -6.63
C ALA A 28 -2.72 1.18 -8.01
N ARG A 29 -2.86 -0.14 -8.02
CA ARG A 29 -3.02 -0.91 -9.25
C ARG A 29 -4.32 -0.54 -9.98
N ARG A 30 -5.44 -0.49 -9.26
CA ARG A 30 -6.75 -0.12 -9.84
C ARG A 30 -6.73 1.30 -10.40
N LEU A 31 -6.06 2.22 -9.73
CA LEU A 31 -5.87 3.59 -10.23
C LEU A 31 -5.05 3.59 -11.53
N ALA A 32 -3.93 2.88 -11.57
CA ALA A 32 -3.13 2.77 -12.80
C ALA A 32 -3.90 2.10 -13.95
N GLU A 33 -4.71 1.08 -13.67
CA GLU A 33 -5.60 0.44 -14.64
C GLU A 33 -6.64 1.43 -15.20
N ALA A 34 -7.27 2.23 -14.34
CA ALA A 34 -8.24 3.23 -14.77
C ALA A 34 -7.59 4.34 -15.62
N LEU A 35 -6.44 4.87 -15.19
CA LEU A 35 -5.69 5.90 -15.93
C LEU A 35 -5.18 5.42 -17.30
N ALA A 36 -4.97 4.10 -17.47
CA ALA A 36 -4.53 3.52 -18.73
C ALA A 36 -5.68 3.29 -19.74
N VAL A 37 -6.92 3.17 -19.26
CA VAL A 37 -8.10 2.82 -20.08
C VAL A 37 -8.99 4.02 -20.35
N GLU A 38 -9.09 4.97 -19.42
CA GLU A 38 -9.94 6.14 -19.57
C GLU A 38 -9.35 7.11 -20.61
N VAL A 39 -10.05 7.27 -21.73
CA VAL A 39 -9.92 8.46 -22.57
C VAL A 39 -10.65 9.57 -21.82
N PRO A 40 -9.97 10.63 -21.37
CA PRO A 40 -10.63 11.71 -20.64
C PRO A 40 -11.83 12.25 -21.45
N SER A 41 -12.93 12.51 -20.75
CA SER A 41 -14.09 13.17 -21.33
C SER A 41 -13.65 14.48 -21.98
N GLY A 42 -13.86 14.63 -23.29
CA GLY A 42 -13.43 15.83 -24.03
C GLY A 42 -12.23 15.64 -24.98
N GLY A 43 -11.79 14.40 -25.25
CA GLY A 43 -10.82 14.12 -26.33
C GLY A 43 -9.35 14.43 -25.99
N ARG A 44 -9.03 14.63 -24.70
CA ARG A 44 -7.64 14.75 -24.25
C ARG A 44 -6.91 13.41 -24.38
N ARG A 45 -5.58 13.48 -24.52
CA ARG A 45 -4.73 12.28 -24.45
C ARG A 45 -4.72 11.76 -23.02
N PRO A 46 -4.68 10.43 -22.82
CA PRO A 46 -4.49 9.86 -21.49
C PRO A 46 -3.14 10.33 -20.91
N PRO A 47 -3.03 10.49 -19.58
CA PRO A 47 -1.78 10.88 -18.96
C PRO A 47 -0.72 9.79 -19.13
N LEU A 48 0.55 10.19 -19.15
CA LEU A 48 1.66 9.27 -18.91
C LEU A 48 1.59 8.82 -17.45
N VAL A 49 1.61 7.51 -17.19
CA VAL A 49 1.58 6.96 -15.84
C VAL A 49 2.84 6.15 -15.60
N THR A 50 3.60 6.55 -14.58
CA THR A 50 4.69 5.73 -14.03
C THR A 50 4.28 5.20 -12.67
N SER A 51 4.25 3.87 -12.51
CA SER A 51 4.08 3.22 -11.22
C SER A 51 5.44 2.93 -10.58
N SER A 52 5.65 3.35 -9.34
CA SER A 52 6.87 3.05 -8.58
C SER A 52 6.61 1.97 -7.53
N LEU A 53 7.35 0.87 -7.63
CA LEU A 53 7.29 -0.25 -6.70
C LEU A 53 8.59 -0.35 -5.88
N ALA A 54 8.46 -0.67 -4.59
CA ALA A 54 9.61 -0.81 -3.70
C ALA A 54 10.52 -2.01 -4.00
N GLY A 55 10.11 -2.94 -4.89
CA GLY A 55 10.88 -4.16 -5.18
C GLY A 55 10.87 -5.19 -4.04
N ARG A 56 9.89 -5.11 -3.13
CA ARG A 56 9.80 -6.01 -1.97
C ARG A 56 9.22 -7.38 -2.28
N VAL A 57 8.65 -7.56 -3.48
CA VAL A 57 8.15 -8.84 -3.95
C VAL A 57 9.03 -9.28 -5.12
N ALA A 58 9.56 -10.50 -5.09
CA ALA A 58 10.50 -10.97 -6.13
C ALA A 58 9.87 -11.00 -7.53
N ARG A 59 8.58 -11.35 -7.61
CA ARG A 59 7.80 -11.37 -8.86
C ARG A 59 6.44 -10.68 -8.63
N PRO A 60 6.40 -9.34 -8.66
CA PRO A 60 5.16 -8.60 -8.50
C PRO A 60 4.32 -8.70 -9.77
N VAL A 61 3.00 -8.65 -9.63
CA VAL A 61 2.13 -8.46 -10.80
C VAL A 61 2.17 -6.97 -11.15
N LEU A 62 2.67 -6.64 -12.33
CA LEU A 62 2.89 -5.26 -12.75
C LEU A 62 1.56 -4.60 -13.17
N PRO A 63 1.33 -3.33 -12.79
CA PRO A 63 0.23 -2.54 -13.36
C PRO A 63 0.51 -2.22 -14.84
N PRO A 64 -0.51 -1.81 -15.61
CA PRO A 64 -0.29 -1.30 -16.96
C PRO A 64 0.54 -0.01 -16.94
N GLY A 65 1.19 0.30 -18.06
CA GLY A 65 2.02 1.48 -18.22
C GLY A 65 3.48 1.28 -17.81
N GLU A 66 4.18 2.39 -17.58
CA GLU A 66 5.59 2.36 -17.18
C GLU A 66 5.72 1.96 -15.70
N VAL A 67 6.66 1.08 -15.39
CA VAL A 67 6.92 0.66 -14.01
C VAL A 67 8.38 0.83 -13.66
N ARG A 68 8.64 1.56 -12.57
CA ARG A 68 9.96 1.68 -11.95
C ARG A 68 10.05 0.84 -10.69
N VAL A 69 11.16 0.13 -10.50
CA VAL A 69 11.43 -0.66 -9.30
C VAL A 69 12.64 -0.11 -8.55
N GLY A 70 12.55 -0.02 -7.22
CA GLY A 70 13.65 0.39 -6.33
C GLY A 70 13.42 1.73 -5.64
N GLY A 71 14.31 2.12 -4.73
CA GLY A 71 14.22 3.39 -4.01
C GLY A 71 14.52 4.62 -4.89
N PHE A 72 14.17 5.80 -4.38
CA PHE A 72 14.51 7.09 -5.00
C PHE A 72 15.77 7.74 -4.39
N GLY A 73 16.40 7.13 -3.39
CA GLY A 73 17.53 7.76 -2.67
C GLY A 73 17.09 8.81 -1.64
N GLY A 74 15.92 8.64 -1.02
CA GLY A 74 15.41 9.56 0.00
C GLY A 74 14.50 10.66 -0.56
N THR A 75 14.35 11.74 0.20
CA THR A 75 13.48 12.87 -0.16
C THR A 75 14.07 13.64 -1.34
N GLU A 76 15.37 13.92 -1.29
CA GLU A 76 16.09 14.73 -2.26
C GLU A 76 16.13 14.04 -3.62
N GLY A 77 16.41 12.73 -3.63
CA GLY A 77 16.39 11.95 -4.86
C GLY A 77 15.00 11.78 -5.46
N LEU A 78 13.94 11.68 -4.63
CA LEU A 78 12.56 11.72 -5.15
C LEU A 78 12.26 13.10 -5.75
N ALA A 79 12.64 14.20 -5.11
CA ALA A 79 12.42 15.55 -5.62
C ALA A 79 13.19 15.81 -6.93
N ALA A 80 14.41 15.31 -7.06
CA ALA A 80 15.18 15.37 -8.30
C ALA A 80 14.47 14.59 -9.42
N TRP A 81 14.01 13.37 -9.13
CA TRP A 81 13.28 12.53 -10.08
C TRP A 81 11.99 13.21 -10.57
N LEU A 82 11.20 13.78 -9.65
CA LEU A 82 9.96 14.51 -9.98
C LEU A 82 10.23 15.65 -10.99
N ARG A 83 11.31 16.42 -10.80
CA ARG A 83 11.68 17.52 -11.71
C ARG A 83 12.22 17.02 -13.05
N GLU A 84 13.14 16.06 -13.02
CA GLU A 84 13.75 15.47 -14.22
C GLU A 84 12.69 14.88 -15.16
N HIS A 85 11.69 14.20 -14.59
CA HIS A 85 10.63 13.54 -15.35
C HIS A 85 9.41 14.43 -15.57
N ARG A 86 9.46 15.70 -15.16
CA ARG A 86 8.36 16.69 -15.28
C ARG A 86 7.02 16.12 -14.80
N VAL A 87 7.01 15.59 -13.58
CA VAL A 87 5.80 15.01 -12.99
C VAL A 87 4.82 16.13 -12.62
N ASP A 88 3.60 16.04 -13.14
CA ASP A 88 2.54 17.02 -12.90
C ASP A 88 1.72 16.68 -11.65
N ALA A 89 1.65 15.41 -11.26
CA ALA A 89 0.97 14.96 -10.05
C ALA A 89 1.62 13.73 -9.42
N LEU A 90 1.71 13.73 -8.09
CA LEU A 90 2.16 12.59 -7.30
C LEU A 90 0.99 11.97 -6.53
N ILE A 91 0.80 10.67 -6.68
CA ILE A 91 -0.15 9.89 -5.88
C ILE A 91 0.62 8.96 -4.93
N ASP A 92 0.50 9.19 -3.63
CA ASP A 92 0.93 8.23 -2.60
C ASP A 92 -0.19 7.19 -2.37
N ALA A 93 -0.09 6.08 -3.09
CA ALA A 93 -0.97 4.91 -2.94
C ALA A 93 -0.20 3.72 -2.32
N THR A 94 0.82 4.00 -1.49
CA THR A 94 1.64 2.98 -0.86
C THR A 94 0.89 2.26 0.26
N HIS A 95 1.41 1.12 0.71
CA HIS A 95 0.79 0.38 1.81
C HIS A 95 0.76 1.24 3.10
N PRO A 96 -0.28 1.20 3.95
CA PRO A 96 -0.37 2.05 5.15
C PRO A 96 0.84 1.98 6.10
N PHE A 97 1.57 0.86 6.07
CA PHE A 97 2.80 0.64 6.85
C PHE A 97 4.09 1.07 6.13
N ALA A 98 4.00 1.72 4.98
CA ALA A 98 5.15 2.23 4.22
C ALA A 98 5.46 3.70 4.58
N GLY A 99 5.39 4.06 5.87
CA GLY A 99 5.45 5.45 6.33
C GLY A 99 6.65 6.25 5.82
N THR A 100 7.86 5.67 5.79
CA THR A 100 9.07 6.35 5.32
C THR A 100 8.92 6.96 3.92
N ILE A 101 8.35 6.21 2.96
CA ILE A 101 8.19 6.72 1.59
C ILE A 101 7.06 7.75 1.53
N SER A 102 6.00 7.64 2.34
CA SER A 102 4.97 8.68 2.44
C SER A 102 5.54 10.01 2.94
N PHE A 103 6.41 9.99 3.96
CA PHE A 103 7.10 11.21 4.42
C PHE A 103 8.06 11.78 3.37
N HIS A 104 8.81 10.92 2.67
CA HIS A 104 9.63 11.37 1.54
C HIS A 104 8.77 12.00 0.43
N ALA A 105 7.62 11.41 0.11
CA ALA A 105 6.69 11.92 -0.90
C ALA A 105 6.18 13.32 -0.55
N ALA A 106 5.73 13.53 0.69
CA ALA A 106 5.25 14.83 1.15
C ALA A 106 6.33 15.92 1.04
N ARG A 107 7.54 15.64 1.53
CA ARG A 107 8.66 16.60 1.48
C ARG A 107 9.16 16.85 0.07
N ALA A 108 9.24 15.80 -0.76
CA ALA A 108 9.73 15.90 -2.14
C ALA A 108 8.74 16.65 -3.03
N ALA A 109 7.44 16.35 -2.90
CA ALA A 109 6.37 17.03 -3.62
C ALA A 109 6.36 18.54 -3.29
N ALA A 110 6.46 18.89 -2.00
CA ALA A 110 6.55 20.28 -1.57
C ALA A 110 7.79 20.98 -2.17
N SER A 111 8.97 20.34 -2.13
CA SER A 111 10.21 20.90 -2.69
C SER A 111 10.17 21.04 -4.22
N ALA A 112 9.52 20.12 -4.91
CA ALA A 112 9.40 20.12 -6.36
C ALA A 112 8.20 20.94 -6.86
N HIS A 113 7.37 21.47 -5.97
CA HIS A 113 6.09 22.13 -6.28
C HIS A 113 5.12 21.24 -7.07
N VAL A 114 5.14 19.93 -6.79
CA VAL A 114 4.25 18.94 -7.40
C VAL A 114 3.07 18.68 -6.46
N PRO A 115 1.81 18.80 -6.91
CA PRO A 115 0.64 18.39 -6.13
C PRO A 115 0.74 16.94 -5.66
N LEU A 116 0.49 16.70 -4.38
CA LEU A 116 0.44 15.37 -3.78
C LEU A 116 -0.96 15.03 -3.29
N LEU A 117 -1.44 13.85 -3.67
CA LEU A 117 -2.62 13.22 -3.11
C LEU A 117 -2.23 11.89 -2.47
N ALA A 118 -2.78 11.59 -1.28
CA ALA A 118 -2.68 10.27 -0.70
C ALA A 118 -3.96 9.46 -0.97
N LEU A 119 -3.80 8.28 -1.56
CA LEU A 119 -4.87 7.30 -1.75
C LEU A 119 -4.78 6.25 -0.64
N ARG A 120 -5.58 6.40 0.40
CA ARG A 120 -5.53 5.58 1.62
C ARG A 120 -6.91 5.08 2.00
N ARG A 121 -7.14 3.79 1.84
CA ARG A 121 -8.35 3.12 2.33
C ARG A 121 -8.48 3.21 3.86
N PRO A 122 -9.70 3.22 4.42
CA PRO A 122 -9.93 3.22 5.87
C PRO A 122 -9.29 2.03 6.61
N GLY A 123 -9.04 2.23 7.91
CA GLY A 123 -8.72 1.15 8.87
C GLY A 123 -9.88 0.19 9.05
N TRP A 124 -9.59 -1.03 9.50
CA TRP A 124 -10.67 -1.87 9.99
C TRP A 124 -11.18 -1.37 11.35
N VAL A 125 -12.44 -1.66 11.63
CA VAL A 125 -13.09 -1.33 12.90
C VAL A 125 -13.58 -2.65 13.51
N ALA A 126 -13.28 -2.87 14.79
CA ALA A 126 -13.75 -4.03 15.52
C ALA A 126 -15.29 -4.03 15.57
N GLY A 127 -15.89 -5.17 15.23
CA GLY A 127 -17.30 -5.43 15.32
C GLY A 127 -17.66 -6.31 16.52
N ARG A 128 -18.96 -6.61 16.66
CA ARG A 128 -19.43 -7.52 17.71
C ARG A 128 -18.79 -8.91 17.55
N GLY A 129 -18.24 -9.43 18.65
CA GLY A 129 -17.58 -10.74 18.70
C GLY A 129 -16.11 -10.73 18.32
N ASP A 130 -15.57 -9.59 17.87
CA ASP A 130 -14.12 -9.43 17.75
C ASP A 130 -13.47 -9.26 19.13
N ASP A 131 -12.39 -10.01 19.37
CA ASP A 131 -11.50 -9.84 20.52
C ASP A 131 -10.17 -9.25 20.04
N TRP A 132 -10.11 -7.91 19.94
CA TRP A 132 -8.96 -7.21 19.37
C TRP A 132 -8.10 -6.55 20.44
N HIS A 133 -6.80 -6.82 20.37
CA HIS A 133 -5.77 -6.20 21.20
C HIS A 133 -4.96 -5.23 20.33
N PRO A 134 -5.11 -3.90 20.51
CA PRO A 134 -4.32 -2.94 19.76
C PRO A 134 -2.85 -2.98 20.22
N ALA A 135 -1.94 -2.77 19.27
CA ALA A 135 -0.51 -2.61 19.53
C ALA A 135 0.08 -1.51 18.64
N GLY A 136 0.84 -0.57 19.19
CA GLY A 136 1.47 0.51 18.42
C GLY A 136 2.64 0.06 17.55
N SER A 137 3.18 -1.15 17.79
CA SER A 137 4.35 -1.68 17.08
C SER A 137 4.35 -3.22 17.03
N LEU A 138 5.29 -3.81 16.28
CA LEU A 138 5.47 -5.27 16.27
C LEU A 138 6.08 -5.76 17.59
N GLU A 139 6.87 -4.93 18.24
CA GLU A 139 7.47 -5.18 19.55
C GLU A 139 6.41 -5.20 20.65
N GLU A 140 5.48 -4.24 20.63
CA GLU A 140 4.31 -4.26 21.52
C GLU A 140 3.41 -5.46 21.23
N ALA A 141 3.20 -5.79 19.95
CA ALA A 141 2.44 -6.98 19.58
C ALA A 141 3.09 -8.26 20.14
N ALA A 142 4.42 -8.38 20.03
CA ALA A 142 5.19 -9.49 20.57
C ALA A 142 5.05 -9.62 22.10
N ALA A 143 5.05 -8.49 22.81
CA ALA A 143 4.91 -8.46 24.27
C ALA A 143 3.54 -8.97 24.78
N LEU A 144 2.48 -8.89 23.97
CA LEU A 144 1.15 -9.38 24.34
C LEU A 144 1.03 -10.91 24.23
N LEU A 145 1.76 -11.53 23.30
CA LEU A 145 1.55 -12.92 22.89
C LEU A 145 1.62 -13.96 24.02
N PRO A 146 2.57 -13.91 24.97
CA PRO A 146 2.66 -14.92 26.03
C PRO A 146 1.41 -15.04 26.91
N SER A 147 0.57 -13.99 26.94
CA SER A 147 -0.69 -13.98 27.68
C SER A 147 -1.91 -14.43 26.86
N LEU A 148 -1.77 -14.56 25.54
CA LEU A 148 -2.88 -14.79 24.61
C LEU A 148 -2.92 -16.21 24.04
N GLY A 149 -1.78 -16.90 23.96
CA GLY A 149 -1.74 -18.28 23.47
C GLY A 149 -0.33 -18.75 23.11
N GLU A 150 -0.22 -20.00 22.66
CA GLU A 150 1.07 -20.63 22.34
C GLU A 150 1.33 -20.69 20.84
N ARG A 151 0.27 -20.70 20.02
CA ARG A 151 0.31 -20.92 18.58
C ARG A 151 -0.14 -19.69 17.82
N VAL A 152 0.83 -18.92 17.35
CA VAL A 152 0.65 -17.57 16.80
C VAL A 152 0.59 -17.63 15.28
N PHE A 153 -0.43 -17.04 14.67
CA PHE A 153 -0.48 -16.82 13.23
C PHE A 153 -0.02 -15.39 12.89
N LEU A 154 1.17 -15.26 12.31
CA LEU A 154 1.72 -14.00 11.82
C LEU A 154 1.30 -13.75 10.37
N THR A 155 0.55 -12.68 10.16
CA THR A 155 0.13 -12.19 8.82
C THR A 155 0.72 -10.83 8.49
N THR A 156 1.83 -10.46 9.16
CA THR A 156 2.48 -9.16 9.11
C THR A 156 3.46 -9.00 7.94
N GLY A 157 3.67 -10.06 7.15
CA GLY A 157 4.61 -10.14 6.03
C GLY A 157 6.07 -10.30 6.48
N ARG A 158 6.99 -10.60 5.55
CA ARG A 158 8.39 -10.96 5.85
C ARG A 158 9.23 -9.96 6.66
N THR A 159 8.80 -8.70 6.76
CA THR A 159 9.56 -7.64 7.42
C THR A 159 9.15 -7.50 8.88
N GLY A 160 10.14 -7.39 9.79
CA GLY A 160 9.90 -7.17 11.23
C GLY A 160 9.74 -8.43 12.06
N LEU A 161 10.14 -9.60 11.54
CA LEU A 161 10.14 -10.85 12.30
C LEU A 161 11.13 -10.88 13.46
N SER A 162 12.12 -9.98 13.45
CA SER A 162 13.05 -9.76 14.56
C SER A 162 12.34 -9.49 15.89
N ALA A 163 11.19 -8.82 15.86
CA ALA A 163 10.40 -8.51 17.05
C ALA A 163 9.90 -9.76 17.77
N PHE A 164 9.75 -10.88 17.06
CA PHE A 164 9.25 -12.15 17.59
C PHE A 164 10.38 -13.16 17.84
N ALA A 165 11.62 -12.85 17.46
CA ALA A 165 12.71 -13.83 17.39
C ALA A 165 13.14 -14.37 18.77
N GLY A 166 12.90 -13.64 19.85
CA GLY A 166 13.23 -14.05 21.23
C GLY A 166 12.09 -14.77 21.97
N LEU A 167 11.00 -15.11 21.30
CA LEU A 167 9.84 -15.78 21.91
C LEU A 167 9.93 -17.30 21.73
N ASP A 168 10.93 -17.92 22.36
CA ASP A 168 11.33 -19.32 22.11
C ASP A 168 10.28 -20.37 22.55
N GLU A 169 9.42 -20.00 23.51
CA GLU A 169 8.35 -20.87 24.00
C GLU A 169 7.15 -20.94 23.04
N LEU A 170 6.99 -19.93 22.18
CA LEU A 170 5.86 -19.82 21.26
C LEU A 170 6.14 -20.51 19.92
N TRP A 171 5.10 -21.03 19.29
CA TRP A 171 5.15 -21.57 17.95
C TRP A 171 4.46 -20.62 16.96
N PHE A 172 5.08 -20.39 15.80
CA PHE A 172 4.60 -19.41 14.82
C PHE A 172 4.25 -20.07 13.49
N LEU A 173 3.03 -19.82 13.00
CA LEU A 173 2.72 -19.92 11.57
C LEU A 173 2.97 -18.54 10.95
N MET A 174 3.86 -18.45 9.98
CA MET A 174 4.19 -17.18 9.32
C MET A 174 3.79 -17.21 7.86
N ARG A 175 2.81 -16.38 7.48
CA ARG A 175 2.44 -16.22 6.07
C ARG A 175 3.19 -15.08 5.41
N SER A 176 3.80 -15.36 4.26
CA SER A 176 4.49 -14.36 3.45
C SER A 176 4.47 -14.72 1.96
N VAL A 177 4.60 -13.71 1.09
CA VAL A 177 4.72 -13.92 -0.36
C VAL A 177 6.09 -14.49 -0.72
N ASP A 178 7.14 -13.92 -0.15
CA ASP A 178 8.53 -14.39 -0.31
C ASP A 178 9.06 -14.85 1.05
N ALA A 179 10.01 -15.79 1.03
CA ALA A 179 10.62 -16.31 2.25
C ALA A 179 11.23 -15.20 3.12
N PRO A 180 11.05 -15.26 4.46
CA PRO A 180 11.68 -14.33 5.37
C PRO A 180 13.20 -14.54 5.44
N GLN A 181 13.89 -13.50 5.91
CA GLN A 181 15.30 -13.58 6.25
C GLN A 181 15.45 -13.49 7.77
N GLN A 182 16.51 -14.07 8.31
CA GLN A 182 16.81 -13.97 9.73
C GLN A 182 17.08 -12.51 10.15
N PRO A 183 16.82 -12.16 11.42
CA PRO A 183 16.31 -13.04 12.49
C PRO A 183 14.79 -13.25 12.43
N TYR A 184 14.36 -14.46 12.76
CA TYR A 184 12.95 -14.89 12.88
C TYR A 184 12.81 -15.89 14.06
N PRO A 185 11.59 -16.19 14.54
CA PRO A 185 11.40 -17.12 15.66
C PRO A 185 11.97 -18.52 15.41
N ALA A 186 12.54 -19.14 16.45
CA ALA A 186 13.15 -20.47 16.35
C ALA A 186 12.14 -21.57 15.98
N ARG A 187 10.90 -21.48 16.49
CA ARG A 187 9.81 -22.45 16.26
C ARG A 187 8.79 -21.87 15.29
N MET A 188 9.09 -21.93 14.00
CA MET A 188 8.26 -21.32 12.96
C MET A 188 8.03 -22.25 11.77
N GLU A 189 6.80 -22.23 11.24
CA GLU A 189 6.44 -22.77 9.93
C GLU A 189 6.14 -21.62 8.98
N VAL A 190 6.68 -21.65 7.76
CA VAL A 190 6.46 -20.60 6.76
C VAL A 190 5.46 -21.08 5.71
N LEU A 191 4.34 -20.37 5.63
CA LEU A 191 3.36 -20.51 4.57
C LEU A 191 3.65 -19.48 3.46
N LEU A 192 4.21 -19.96 2.35
CA LEU A 192 4.42 -19.14 1.16
C LEU A 192 3.11 -19.05 0.38
N ASP A 193 2.44 -17.91 0.49
CA ASP A 193 1.11 -17.73 -0.07
C ASP A 193 0.88 -16.27 -0.48
N ARG A 194 0.03 -16.09 -1.49
CA ARG A 194 -0.34 -14.80 -2.06
C ARG A 194 -1.83 -14.78 -2.29
N GLY A 195 -2.50 -13.78 -1.72
CA GLY A 195 -3.93 -13.61 -1.88
C GLY A 195 -4.40 -13.35 -3.33
N PRO A 196 -5.71 -13.21 -3.54
CA PRO A 196 -6.72 -12.95 -2.50
C PRO A 196 -6.97 -14.16 -1.60
N PHE A 197 -7.20 -13.90 -0.31
CA PHE A 197 -7.54 -14.93 0.67
C PHE A 197 -9.06 -15.06 0.81
N THR A 198 -9.56 -16.24 1.13
CA THR A 198 -11.00 -16.51 1.32
C THR A 198 -11.29 -16.81 2.78
N PHE A 199 -12.52 -16.58 3.22
CA PHE A 199 -12.93 -16.86 4.60
C PHE A 199 -12.75 -18.34 4.94
N GLU A 200 -13.17 -19.22 4.04
CA GLU A 200 -13.08 -20.68 4.20
C GLU A 200 -11.62 -21.14 4.26
N GLY A 201 -10.74 -20.53 3.47
CA GLY A 201 -9.30 -20.82 3.50
C GLY A 201 -8.66 -20.38 4.82
N GLU A 202 -8.99 -19.18 5.31
CA GLU A 202 -8.49 -18.73 6.61
C GLU A 202 -9.00 -19.61 7.74
N ARG A 203 -10.29 -19.97 7.73
CA ARG A 203 -10.88 -20.87 8.73
C ARG A 203 -10.15 -22.20 8.78
N GLU A 204 -9.89 -22.79 7.61
CA GLU A 204 -9.20 -24.07 7.54
C GLU A 204 -7.75 -23.96 8.04
N LEU A 205 -7.04 -22.87 7.71
CA LEU A 205 -5.69 -22.61 8.24
C LEU A 205 -5.68 -22.48 9.76
N LEU A 206 -6.60 -21.70 10.35
CA LEU A 206 -6.69 -21.55 11.80
C LEU A 206 -6.93 -22.91 12.47
N ARG A 207 -7.81 -23.73 11.90
CA ARG A 207 -8.16 -25.07 12.41
C ARG A 207 -7.00 -26.05 12.29
N LEU A 208 -6.42 -26.18 11.09
CA LEU A 208 -5.35 -27.14 10.79
C LEU A 208 -4.11 -26.90 11.65
N HIS A 209 -3.73 -25.63 11.81
CA HIS A 209 -2.56 -25.26 12.60
C HIS A 209 -2.87 -25.04 14.08
N ARG A 210 -4.14 -25.19 14.52
CA ARG A 210 -4.59 -24.95 15.90
C ARG A 210 -4.10 -23.59 16.39
N VAL A 211 -4.43 -22.53 15.66
CA VAL A 211 -3.99 -21.17 15.98
C VAL A 211 -4.76 -20.67 17.20
N ASP A 212 -4.03 -20.12 18.17
CA ASP A 212 -4.58 -19.54 19.40
C ASP A 212 -4.69 -18.02 19.31
N VAL A 213 -3.83 -17.36 18.52
CA VAL A 213 -3.81 -15.90 18.37
C VAL A 213 -3.38 -15.49 16.97
N LEU A 214 -4.10 -14.52 16.39
CA LEU A 214 -3.75 -13.91 15.10
C LEU A 214 -3.02 -12.58 15.32
N VAL A 215 -1.91 -12.36 14.62
CA VAL A 215 -1.25 -11.05 14.56
C VAL A 215 -1.36 -10.48 13.15
N THR A 216 -1.88 -9.27 13.04
CA THR A 216 -2.01 -8.56 11.77
C THR A 216 -1.66 -7.09 11.91
N LYS A 217 -1.20 -6.50 10.81
CA LYS A 217 -1.19 -5.05 10.62
C LYS A 217 -2.60 -4.58 10.25
N ASP A 218 -3.03 -3.41 10.71
CA ASP A 218 -4.24 -2.76 10.20
C ASP A 218 -4.02 -2.27 8.76
N SER A 219 -3.97 -3.22 7.84
CA SER A 219 -3.86 -2.96 6.41
C SER A 219 -5.15 -2.34 5.88
N GLY A 220 -6.30 -2.50 6.53
CA GLY A 220 -7.61 -2.19 5.97
C GLY A 220 -7.94 -2.98 4.70
N GLY A 221 -9.06 -2.63 4.07
CA GLY A 221 -9.50 -3.20 2.79
C GLY A 221 -10.07 -4.62 2.88
N ALA A 222 -10.92 -4.96 1.92
CA ALA A 222 -11.66 -6.24 1.93
C ALA A 222 -10.77 -7.45 1.62
N ALA A 223 -9.73 -7.30 0.80
CA ALA A 223 -8.92 -8.42 0.31
C ALA A 223 -8.12 -9.15 1.41
N THR A 224 -7.86 -8.51 2.55
CA THR A 224 -7.15 -9.14 3.68
C THR A 224 -7.98 -9.24 4.95
N ALA A 225 -9.25 -8.81 4.91
CA ALA A 225 -10.20 -8.94 6.01
C ALA A 225 -10.64 -10.39 6.35
N PRO A 226 -10.62 -11.39 5.43
CA PRO A 226 -11.14 -12.73 5.72
C PRO A 226 -10.58 -13.39 6.98
N LYS A 227 -9.31 -13.12 7.31
CA LYS A 227 -8.65 -13.66 8.51
C LYS A 227 -9.25 -13.16 9.81
N LEU A 228 -9.76 -11.93 9.81
CA LEU A 228 -10.44 -11.32 10.97
C LEU A 228 -11.79 -11.97 11.18
N ALA A 229 -12.52 -12.24 10.08
CA ALA A 229 -13.79 -12.96 10.16
C ALA A 229 -13.58 -14.41 10.63
N ALA A 230 -12.53 -15.09 10.16
CA ALA A 230 -12.18 -16.43 10.60
C ALA A 230 -11.74 -16.47 12.08
N ALA A 231 -10.96 -15.48 12.53
CA ALA A 231 -10.56 -15.35 13.93
C ALA A 231 -11.77 -15.12 14.85
N ARG A 232 -12.72 -14.28 14.41
CA ARG A 232 -14.00 -14.07 15.09
C ARG A 232 -14.82 -15.36 15.19
N GLU A 233 -14.94 -16.13 14.10
CA GLU A 233 -15.67 -17.41 14.13
C GLU A 233 -15.00 -18.42 15.08
N ALA A 234 -13.66 -18.46 15.09
CA ALA A 234 -12.90 -19.33 15.97
C ALA A 234 -12.86 -18.85 17.44
N GLY A 235 -13.28 -17.61 17.71
CA GLY A 235 -13.23 -17.01 19.06
C GLY A 235 -11.81 -16.79 19.56
N ILE A 236 -10.84 -16.55 18.67
CA ILE A 236 -9.45 -16.32 19.04
C ILE A 236 -9.09 -14.82 19.08
N PRO A 237 -8.21 -14.40 20.01
CA PRO A 237 -7.74 -13.03 20.06
C PRO A 237 -6.98 -12.63 18.79
N VAL A 238 -7.12 -11.35 18.42
CA VAL A 238 -6.39 -10.73 17.32
C VAL A 238 -5.57 -9.57 17.84
N VAL A 239 -4.25 -9.67 17.75
CA VAL A 239 -3.36 -8.53 17.95
C VAL A 239 -3.30 -7.72 16.66
N VAL A 240 -3.85 -6.50 16.71
CA VAL A 240 -3.89 -5.58 15.57
C VAL A 240 -2.85 -4.49 15.77
N VAL A 241 -1.80 -4.54 14.96
CA VAL A 241 -0.78 -3.50 14.92
C VAL A 241 -1.38 -2.26 14.25
N GLU A 242 -1.36 -1.14 14.96
CA GLU A 242 -1.91 0.13 14.52
C GLU A 242 -1.07 0.75 13.41
N ARG A 243 -1.72 1.60 12.60
CA ARG A 243 -1.05 2.28 11.49
C ARG A 243 -0.05 3.30 12.03
N PRO A 244 1.13 3.43 11.41
CA PRO A 244 2.06 4.49 11.77
C PRO A 244 1.46 5.88 11.45
N PRO A 245 2.01 6.95 12.04
CA PRO A 245 1.66 8.32 11.69
C PRO A 245 1.84 8.59 10.19
N VAL A 246 1.01 9.49 9.66
CA VAL A 246 1.07 9.95 8.27
C VAL A 246 1.53 11.41 8.19
N PRO A 247 2.05 11.88 7.04
CA PRO A 247 2.42 13.28 6.87
C PRO A 247 1.21 14.19 7.01
N GLU A 248 1.37 15.28 7.78
CA GLU A 248 0.36 16.32 7.94
C GLU A 248 0.19 17.16 6.66
N GLY A 249 -0.98 17.78 6.50
CA GLY A 249 -1.27 18.69 5.39
C GLY A 249 -1.42 18.04 4.00
N VAL A 250 -1.31 16.71 3.91
CA VAL A 250 -1.54 15.98 2.66
C VAL A 250 -3.03 15.65 2.50
N GLN A 251 -3.62 16.03 1.38
CA GLN A 251 -5.00 15.67 1.05
C GLN A 251 -5.12 14.14 0.90
N VAL A 252 -6.18 13.57 1.48
CA VAL A 252 -6.43 12.12 1.47
C VAL A 252 -7.77 11.80 0.81
N VAL A 253 -7.78 10.78 -0.03
CA VAL A 253 -8.98 10.13 -0.57
C VAL A 253 -8.92 8.63 -0.29
N SER A 254 -10.07 7.96 -0.30
CA SER A 254 -10.17 6.55 0.09
C SER A 254 -10.25 5.60 -1.10
N THR A 255 -10.60 6.10 -2.29
CA THR A 255 -10.89 5.27 -3.47
C THR A 255 -10.16 5.73 -4.73
N PRO A 256 -9.87 4.81 -5.67
CA PRO A 256 -9.33 5.19 -6.98
C PRO A 256 -10.21 6.19 -7.73
N ALA A 257 -11.54 6.09 -7.63
CA ALA A 257 -12.47 7.01 -8.30
C ALA A 257 -12.34 8.46 -7.79
N GLU A 258 -12.18 8.65 -6.48
CA GLU A 258 -11.92 9.98 -5.91
C GLU A 258 -10.55 10.52 -6.33
N ALA A 259 -9.54 9.65 -6.48
CA ALA A 259 -8.22 10.04 -6.98
C ALA A 259 -8.27 10.46 -8.45
N LEU A 260 -9.06 9.79 -9.30
CA LEU A 260 -9.30 10.18 -10.68
C LEU A 260 -9.98 11.55 -10.74
N ALA A 261 -11.06 11.76 -9.97
CA ALA A 261 -11.74 13.05 -9.93
C ALA A 261 -10.81 14.20 -9.48
N TRP A 262 -9.89 13.93 -8.55
CA TRP A 262 -8.88 14.89 -8.14
C TRP A 262 -7.87 15.19 -9.26
N LEU A 263 -7.42 14.17 -9.99
CA LEU A 263 -6.54 14.33 -11.14
C LEU A 263 -7.22 15.13 -12.26
N ASP A 264 -8.47 14.84 -12.56
CA ASP A 264 -9.25 15.57 -13.57
C ASP A 264 -9.40 17.04 -13.23
N ALA A 265 -9.69 17.37 -11.96
CA ALA A 265 -9.80 18.76 -11.52
C ALA A 265 -8.47 19.52 -11.57
N ARG A 266 -7.33 18.82 -11.49
CA ARG A 266 -5.99 19.41 -11.46
C ARG A 266 -5.34 19.51 -12.82
N LEU A 267 -5.50 18.47 -13.63
CA LEU A 267 -4.90 18.35 -14.95
C LEU A 267 -5.83 18.87 -16.04
N GLY A 268 -7.14 18.99 -15.77
CA GLY A 268 -8.20 19.46 -16.67
C GLY A 268 -8.28 20.97 -16.88
N GLY A 269 -7.38 21.75 -16.26
CA GLY A 269 -7.17 23.17 -16.57
C GLY A 269 -6.51 23.41 -17.92
#